data_AF-A0A4Q1CX04-F1
#
_entry.id   AF-A0A4Q1CX04-F1
#
_cell.length_a   1.000
_cell.length_b   1.000
_cell.length_c   1.000
_cell.angle_alpha   90.00
_cell.angle_beta   90.00
_cell.angle_gamma   90.00
#
_symmetry.space_group_name_H-M   'P 1'
#
loop_
_entity.id
_entity.type
_entity.pdbx_description
1 polymer ?
#
loop_
_entity_poly.entity_id
_entity_poly.type
_entity_poly.pdbx_seq_one_letter_code
_entity_poly.pdbx_strand_id
1 'polypeptide(L)'
;MLRHSRPLLFAGLIPLPWFLFWTTVAAMLAPGYNPIAQHASELLQAPALASLCGRIAAIGCGLGFVLFAIALWRESGRRIAVGAACWMIFGVSMLTNGLWPMGHPMHGFYAIGIANIIAPAMSHIELRAWSANRRAYAVTAVVSIAAVVYLWLNLVGADPQGFRGLTQRLFSSINSLWPFLVALYLLRNGPNALRTQPEQRL
;
A
#
# COMPACT_ATOMS: atom_id res chain seq x y z
N MET A 1 13.11 -17.54 21.23
CA MET A 1 11.63 -17.52 21.29
C MET A 1 11.09 -16.47 20.32
N LEU A 2 10.68 -16.84 19.10
CA LEU A 2 10.03 -15.93 18.16
C LEU A 2 8.53 -15.87 18.50
N ARG A 3 8.10 -14.83 19.21
CA ARG A 3 6.67 -14.53 19.39
C ARG A 3 6.03 -14.40 17.99
N HIS A 4 5.07 -15.28 17.71
CA HIS A 4 4.32 -15.30 16.46
C HIS A 4 3.76 -13.90 16.15
N SER A 5 4.28 -13.26 15.09
CA SER A 5 3.76 -12.00 14.56
C SER A 5 2.59 -12.26 13.59
N ARG A 6 2.08 -13.49 13.56
CA ARG A 6 0.89 -13.91 12.79
C ARG A 6 -0.32 -12.98 12.95
N PRO A 7 -0.65 -12.43 14.15
CA PRO A 7 -1.72 -11.44 14.26
C PRO A 7 -1.44 -10.15 13.49
N LEU A 8 -0.17 -9.74 13.35
CA LEU A 8 0.21 -8.54 12.60
C LEU A 8 0.04 -8.71 11.09
N LEU A 9 -0.01 -9.95 10.56
CA LEU A 9 -0.29 -10.19 9.14
C LEU A 9 -1.70 -9.71 8.75
N PHE A 10 -2.66 -9.70 9.67
CA PHE A 10 -4.00 -9.14 9.42
C PHE A 10 -3.93 -7.65 9.04
N ALA A 11 -2.87 -6.93 9.43
CA ALA A 11 -2.69 -5.55 9.03
C ALA A 11 -2.57 -5.37 7.51
N GLY A 12 -2.07 -6.37 6.77
CA GLY A 12 -2.03 -6.31 5.30
C GLY A 12 -3.42 -6.36 4.66
N LEU A 13 -4.45 -6.78 5.40
CA LEU A 13 -5.84 -6.82 4.92
C LEU A 13 -6.56 -5.48 5.09
N ILE A 14 -5.98 -4.53 5.82
CA ILE A 14 -6.63 -3.28 6.25
C ILE A 14 -6.55 -2.15 5.20
N PRO A 15 -5.41 -1.84 4.56
CA PRO A 15 -5.26 -0.62 3.77
C PRO A 15 -6.31 -0.45 2.67
N LEU A 16 -6.61 -1.51 1.92
CA LEU A 16 -7.57 -1.46 0.82
C LEU A 16 -9.00 -1.10 1.30
N PRO A 17 -9.66 -1.90 2.16
CA PRO A 17 -11.00 -1.58 2.63
C PRO A 17 -11.05 -0.27 3.44
N TRP A 18 -9.99 0.03 4.21
CA TRP A 18 -9.91 1.26 4.99
C TRP A 18 -9.88 2.51 4.10
N PHE A 19 -9.03 2.50 3.06
CA PHE A 19 -8.94 3.57 2.08
C PHE A 19 -10.29 3.83 1.40
N LEU A 20 -10.90 2.77 0.86
CA LEU A 20 -12.15 2.88 0.10
C LEU A 20 -13.30 3.39 0.98
N PHE A 21 -13.41 2.85 2.20
CA PHE A 21 -14.45 3.28 3.14
C PHE A 21 -14.32 4.77 3.49
N TRP A 22 -13.17 5.19 4.03
CA TRP A 22 -13.02 6.55 4.53
C TRP A 22 -12.98 7.61 3.43
N THR A 23 -12.46 7.30 2.24
CA THR A 23 -12.54 8.22 1.10
C THR A 23 -13.94 8.36 0.53
N THR A 24 -14.77 7.30 0.64
CA THR A 24 -16.19 7.37 0.27
C THR A 24 -16.97 8.23 1.27
N VAL A 25 -16.77 8.00 2.58
CA VAL A 25 -17.38 8.83 3.63
C VAL A 25 -16.97 10.30 3.47
N ALA A 26 -15.68 10.57 3.25
CA ALA A 26 -15.18 11.92 3.01
C ALA A 26 -15.83 12.58 1.78
N ALA A 27 -15.99 11.84 0.69
CA ALA A 27 -16.63 12.33 -0.53
C ALA A 27 -18.10 12.70 -0.31
N MET A 28 -18.84 11.92 0.47
CA MET A 28 -20.24 12.23 0.82
C MET A 28 -20.38 13.50 1.66
N LEU A 29 -19.34 13.85 2.41
CA LEU A 29 -19.31 15.03 3.29
C LEU A 29 -18.71 16.27 2.61
N ALA A 30 -18.16 16.14 1.39
CA ALA A 30 -17.50 17.21 0.67
C ALA A 30 -18.43 17.83 -0.38
N PRO A 31 -18.93 19.07 -0.19
CA PRO A 31 -19.83 19.71 -1.15
C PRO A 31 -19.15 19.89 -2.51
N GLY A 32 -19.85 19.49 -3.59
CA GLY A 32 -19.34 19.62 -4.96
C GLY A 32 -18.20 18.65 -5.31
N TYR A 33 -17.82 17.74 -4.42
CA TYR A 33 -16.76 16.78 -4.69
C TYR A 33 -17.23 15.67 -5.63
N ASN A 34 -16.50 15.44 -6.71
CA ASN A 34 -16.73 14.34 -7.64
C ASN A 34 -15.64 13.28 -7.52
N PRO A 35 -15.91 12.08 -6.95
CA PRO A 35 -14.93 11.00 -6.79
C PRO A 35 -14.31 10.48 -8.09
N ILE A 36 -14.97 10.69 -9.22
CA ILE A 36 -14.49 10.29 -10.54
C ILE A 36 -13.49 11.33 -11.07
N ALA A 37 -13.82 12.61 -10.92
CA ALA A 37 -13.03 13.71 -11.48
C ALA A 37 -11.97 14.28 -10.51
N GLN A 38 -12.06 14.01 -9.21
CA GLN A 38 -11.18 14.60 -8.20
C GLN A 38 -10.43 13.55 -7.41
N HIS A 39 -9.16 13.84 -7.15
CA HIS A 39 -8.30 12.99 -6.35
C HIS A 39 -8.80 12.88 -4.92
N ALA A 40 -8.61 11.72 -4.29
CA ALA A 40 -8.81 11.53 -2.86
C ALA A 40 -7.93 12.48 -2.03
N SER A 41 -6.76 12.88 -2.54
CA SER A 41 -5.90 13.87 -1.86
C SER A 41 -6.52 15.27 -1.83
N GLU A 42 -7.43 15.62 -2.75
CA GLU A 42 -8.15 16.90 -2.71
C GLU A 42 -9.12 16.96 -1.52
N LEU A 43 -9.59 15.82 -1.02
CA LEU A 43 -10.45 15.77 0.18
C LEU A 43 -9.75 16.34 1.42
N LEU A 44 -8.41 16.33 1.45
CA LEU A 44 -7.64 16.93 2.55
C LEU A 44 -7.81 18.46 2.61
N GLN A 45 -8.22 19.09 1.51
CA GLN A 45 -8.53 20.52 1.42
C GLN A 45 -10.03 20.84 1.55
N ALA A 46 -10.87 19.80 1.68
CA ALA A 46 -12.31 19.97 1.81
C ALA A 46 -12.70 20.52 3.21
N PRO A 47 -13.96 20.92 3.43
CA PRO A 47 -14.44 21.35 4.74
C PRO A 47 -14.14 20.35 5.86
N ALA A 48 -14.09 20.84 7.11
CA ALA A 48 -13.47 20.18 8.25
C ALA A 48 -13.78 18.67 8.40
N LEU A 49 -15.04 18.26 8.29
CA LEU A 49 -15.42 16.85 8.44
C LEU A 49 -14.92 15.96 7.28
N ALA A 50 -15.01 16.43 6.04
CA ALA A 50 -14.51 15.70 4.88
C ALA A 50 -12.98 15.58 4.91
N SER A 51 -12.28 16.66 5.26
CA SER A 51 -10.83 16.63 5.45
C SER A 51 -10.42 15.68 6.58
N LEU A 52 -11.13 15.68 7.71
CA LEU A 52 -10.88 14.74 8.79
C LEU A 52 -11.00 13.28 8.32
N CYS A 53 -12.06 12.94 7.59
CA CYS A 53 -12.23 11.60 7.02
C CYS A 53 -11.10 11.24 6.04
N GLY A 54 -10.67 12.17 5.19
CA GLY A 54 -9.51 11.99 4.31
C GLY A 54 -8.20 11.72 5.07
N ARG A 55 -7.97 12.44 6.17
CA ARG A 55 -6.81 12.24 7.04
C ARG A 55 -6.86 10.88 7.74
N ILE A 56 -8.03 10.47 8.23
CA ILE A 56 -8.25 9.14 8.82
C ILE A 56 -7.96 8.04 7.79
N ALA A 57 -8.39 8.23 6.53
CA ALA A 57 -8.08 7.31 5.45
C ALA A 57 -6.56 7.12 5.30
N ALA A 58 -5.82 8.23 5.19
CA ALA A 58 -4.37 8.20 5.02
C ALA A 58 -3.65 7.57 6.22
N ILE A 59 -4.01 7.98 7.45
CA ILE A 59 -3.38 7.49 8.69
C ILE A 59 -3.61 5.99 8.86
N GLY A 60 -4.85 5.50 8.73
CA GLY A 60 -5.11 4.07 8.93
C GLY A 60 -4.51 3.20 7.84
N CYS A 61 -4.42 3.68 6.59
CA CYS A 61 -3.64 2.99 5.55
C CYS A 61 -2.16 2.92 5.92
N GLY A 62 -1.58 4.04 6.35
CA GLY A 62 -0.18 4.11 6.78
C GLY A 62 0.13 3.15 7.91
N LEU A 63 -0.71 3.11 8.95
CA LEU A 63 -0.59 2.15 10.04
C LEU A 63 -0.68 0.70 9.54
N GLY A 64 -1.62 0.40 8.64
CA GLY A 64 -1.77 -0.92 8.03
C GLY A 64 -0.50 -1.37 7.29
N PHE A 65 0.09 -0.51 6.47
CA PHE A 65 1.33 -0.82 5.75
C PHE A 65 2.54 -0.95 6.68
N VAL A 66 2.68 -0.10 7.71
CA VAL A 66 3.75 -0.18 8.72
C VAL A 66 3.68 -1.52 9.45
N LEU A 67 2.51 -1.89 9.96
CA LEU A 67 2.32 -3.14 10.70
C LEU A 67 2.49 -4.36 9.80
N PHE A 68 2.01 -4.29 8.56
CA PHE A 68 2.23 -5.33 7.55
C PHE A 68 3.72 -5.52 7.25
N ALA A 69 4.48 -4.43 7.06
CA ALA A 69 5.92 -4.49 6.82
C ALA A 69 6.66 -5.17 7.98
N ILE A 70 6.32 -4.83 9.23
CA ILE A 70 6.89 -5.47 10.42
C ILE A 70 6.55 -6.98 10.42
N ALA A 71 5.30 -7.33 10.12
CA ALA A 71 4.86 -8.72 10.06
C ALA A 71 5.61 -9.50 8.97
N LEU A 72 5.70 -8.95 7.76
CA LEU A 72 6.38 -9.54 6.62
C LEU A 72 7.86 -9.82 6.92
N TRP A 73 8.54 -8.84 7.52
CA TRP A 73 9.94 -8.99 7.92
C TRP A 73 10.12 -10.06 9.00
N ARG A 74 9.26 -10.09 10.03
CA ARG A 74 9.39 -11.06 11.13
C ARG A 74 9.01 -12.48 10.72
N GLU A 75 7.90 -12.66 10.00
CA GLU A 75 7.39 -13.97 9.62
C GLU A 75 8.26 -14.64 8.55
N SER A 76 8.97 -13.86 7.72
CA SER A 76 9.99 -14.38 6.80
C SER A 76 11.31 -14.77 7.46
N GLY A 77 11.44 -14.66 8.79
CA GLY A 77 12.71 -14.86 9.48
C GLY A 77 13.75 -13.81 9.08
N ARG A 78 13.31 -12.58 8.80
CA ARG A 78 14.12 -11.42 8.39
C ARG A 78 14.75 -11.52 7.00
N ARG A 79 14.28 -12.44 6.15
CA ARG A 79 14.78 -12.65 4.78
C ARG A 79 14.26 -11.61 3.78
N ILE A 80 13.09 -11.04 4.03
CA ILE A 80 12.49 -9.97 3.21
C ILE A 80 12.81 -8.64 3.87
N ALA A 81 14.03 -8.15 3.70
CA ALA A 81 14.47 -6.92 4.36
C ALA A 81 14.13 -5.70 3.52
N VAL A 82 14.48 -5.71 2.23
CA VAL A 82 14.32 -4.57 1.34
C VAL A 82 12.86 -4.35 1.00
N GLY A 83 12.12 -5.40 0.64
CA GLY A 83 10.70 -5.33 0.37
C GLY A 83 9.91 -4.80 1.58
N ALA A 84 10.22 -5.30 2.78
CA ALA A 84 9.60 -4.80 4.01
C ALA A 84 9.98 -3.35 4.31
N ALA A 85 11.23 -2.94 4.07
CA ALA A 85 11.64 -1.54 4.21
C ALA A 85 10.88 -0.62 3.23
N CYS A 86 10.67 -1.02 1.98
CA CYS A 86 9.88 -0.25 1.03
C CYS A 86 8.42 -0.09 1.49
N TRP A 87 7.78 -1.16 1.98
CA TRP A 87 6.42 -1.09 2.55
C TRP A 87 6.36 -0.23 3.81
N MET A 88 7.39 -0.29 4.66
CA MET A 88 7.52 0.56 5.85
C MET A 88 7.61 2.04 5.47
N ILE A 89 8.50 2.39 4.53
CA ILE A 89 8.69 3.76 4.04
C ILE A 89 7.38 4.28 3.45
N PHE A 90 6.69 3.47 2.64
CA PHE A 90 5.39 3.85 2.09
C PHE A 90 4.31 4.01 3.17
N GLY A 91 4.29 3.15 4.18
CA GLY A 91 3.39 3.30 5.32
C GLY A 91 3.64 4.60 6.08
N VAL A 92 4.90 4.92 6.37
CA VAL A 92 5.29 6.19 7.01
C VAL A 92 4.92 7.38 6.15
N SER A 93 5.12 7.33 4.84
CA SER A 93 4.71 8.41 3.94
C SER A 93 3.20 8.64 3.95
N MET A 94 2.39 7.58 4.05
CA MET A 94 0.94 7.70 4.19
C MET A 94 0.53 8.30 5.54
N LEU A 95 1.24 7.98 6.62
CA LEU A 95 1.04 8.64 7.92
C LEU A 95 1.33 10.15 7.82
N THR A 96 2.46 10.53 7.22
CA THR A 96 2.82 11.94 7.08
C THR A 96 1.84 12.70 6.19
N ASN A 97 1.29 12.07 5.15
CA ASN A 97 0.24 12.66 4.31
C ASN A 97 -1.04 12.99 5.11
N GLY A 98 -1.44 12.12 6.04
CA GLY A 98 -2.61 12.36 6.89
C GLY A 98 -2.35 13.35 8.02
N LEU A 99 -1.13 13.36 8.58
CA LEU A 99 -0.75 14.31 9.64
C LEU A 99 -0.53 15.73 9.08
N TRP A 100 0.16 15.83 7.94
CA TRP A 100 0.54 17.06 7.25
C TRP A 100 -0.05 17.08 5.83
N PRO A 101 -1.30 17.54 5.68
CA PRO A 101 -1.94 17.62 4.38
C PRO A 101 -1.27 18.67 3.48
N MET A 102 -1.67 18.68 2.21
CA MET A 102 -1.18 19.62 1.21
C MET A 102 -1.30 21.08 1.72
N GLY A 103 -0.29 21.91 1.42
CA GLY A 103 -0.17 23.26 1.99
C GLY A 103 0.68 23.35 3.27
N HIS A 104 0.90 22.24 3.99
CA HIS A 104 1.84 22.21 5.11
C HIS A 104 3.29 21.98 4.60
N PRO A 105 4.34 22.66 5.15
CA PRO A 105 5.72 22.52 4.67
C PRO A 105 6.24 21.06 4.70
N MET A 106 5.82 20.31 5.71
CA MET A 106 6.20 18.90 5.88
C MET A 106 5.46 17.93 4.94
N HIS A 107 4.52 18.41 4.10
CA HIS A 107 3.81 17.55 3.15
C HIS A 107 4.77 16.87 2.16
N GLY A 108 5.93 17.48 1.87
CA GLY A 108 6.97 16.90 1.02
C GLY A 108 7.47 15.52 1.48
N PHE A 109 7.36 15.19 2.78
CA PHE A 109 7.69 13.85 3.28
C PHE A 109 6.80 12.76 2.70
N TYR A 110 5.62 13.08 2.16
CA TYR A 110 4.80 12.10 1.45
C TYR A 110 5.50 11.54 0.20
N ALA A 111 6.37 12.33 -0.44
CA ALA A 111 7.04 11.95 -1.69
C ALA A 111 7.96 10.73 -1.56
N ILE A 112 8.49 10.46 -0.35
CA ILE A 112 9.28 9.24 -0.10
C ILE A 112 8.44 7.96 -0.33
N GLY A 113 7.12 8.09 -0.37
CA GLY A 113 6.17 7.02 -0.71
C GLY A 113 6.34 6.43 -2.10
N ILE A 114 7.12 7.08 -2.98
CA ILE A 114 7.53 6.52 -4.28
C ILE A 114 8.23 5.16 -4.16
N ALA A 115 8.74 4.81 -2.97
CA ALA A 115 9.23 3.48 -2.64
C ALA A 115 8.20 2.36 -2.90
N ASN A 116 6.90 2.66 -2.95
CA ASN A 116 5.86 1.68 -3.26
C ASN A 116 5.99 1.06 -4.66
N ILE A 117 6.60 1.76 -5.63
CA ILE A 117 6.79 1.25 -7.00
C ILE A 117 7.56 -0.07 -6.98
N ILE A 118 8.63 -0.10 -6.19
CA ILE A 118 9.56 -1.22 -6.12
C ILE A 118 9.21 -2.21 -4.99
N ALA A 119 8.33 -1.84 -4.05
CA ALA A 119 8.03 -2.68 -2.89
C ALA A 119 7.53 -4.10 -3.24
N PRO A 120 6.58 -4.28 -4.20
CA PRO A 120 6.16 -5.61 -4.63
C PRO A 120 7.28 -6.41 -5.30
N ALA A 121 8.08 -5.76 -6.15
CA ALA A 121 9.17 -6.38 -6.89
C ALA A 121 10.29 -6.84 -5.96
N MET A 122 10.74 -5.97 -5.04
CA MET A 122 11.78 -6.31 -4.05
C MET A 122 11.31 -7.43 -3.14
N SER A 123 10.06 -7.36 -2.68
CA SER A 123 9.47 -8.43 -1.88
C SER A 123 9.44 -9.75 -2.65
N HIS A 124 9.08 -9.75 -3.93
CA HIS A 124 9.04 -10.95 -4.77
C HIS A 124 10.43 -11.57 -4.97
N ILE A 125 11.47 -10.77 -5.19
CA ILE A 125 12.86 -11.23 -5.33
C ILE A 125 13.33 -11.91 -4.03
N GLU A 126 13.00 -11.34 -2.88
CA GLU A 126 13.38 -11.88 -1.57
C GLU A 126 12.51 -13.09 -1.15
N LEU A 127 11.30 -13.24 -1.71
CA LEU A 127 10.36 -14.32 -1.46
C LEU A 127 10.48 -15.48 -2.48
N ARG A 128 11.48 -16.35 -2.32
CA ARG A 128 11.67 -17.51 -3.24
C ARG A 128 10.44 -18.44 -3.38
N ALA A 129 9.69 -18.67 -2.30
CA ALA A 129 8.48 -19.50 -2.36
C ALA A 129 7.30 -18.81 -3.07
N TRP A 130 7.22 -17.48 -2.99
CA TRP A 130 6.24 -16.70 -3.74
C TRP A 130 6.64 -16.59 -5.22
N SER A 131 7.94 -16.49 -5.51
CA SER A 131 8.45 -16.40 -6.88
C SER A 131 8.34 -17.69 -7.67
N ALA A 132 8.34 -18.85 -7.00
CA ALA A 132 8.05 -20.14 -7.63
C ALA A 132 6.58 -20.26 -8.13
N ASN A 133 5.67 -19.41 -7.65
CA ASN A 133 4.27 -19.45 -8.05
C ASN A 133 3.98 -18.46 -9.19
N ARG A 134 3.62 -18.99 -10.36
CA ARG A 134 3.31 -18.19 -11.58
C ARG A 134 2.22 -17.13 -11.36
N ARG A 135 1.21 -17.40 -10.51
CA ARG A 135 0.14 -16.44 -10.21
C ARG A 135 0.66 -15.29 -9.34
N ALA A 136 1.49 -15.61 -8.36
CA ALA A 136 2.15 -14.64 -7.49
C ALA A 136 3.11 -13.73 -8.28
N TYR A 137 3.84 -14.29 -9.25
CA TYR A 137 4.62 -13.51 -10.22
C TYR A 137 3.75 -12.56 -11.04
N ALA A 138 2.67 -13.07 -11.65
CA ALA A 138 1.77 -12.24 -12.46
C ALA A 138 1.17 -11.08 -11.65
N VAL A 139 0.73 -11.34 -10.41
CA VAL A 139 0.21 -10.30 -9.51
C VAL A 139 1.29 -9.26 -9.18
N THR A 140 2.50 -9.69 -8.80
CA THR A 140 3.60 -8.76 -8.54
C THR A 140 3.89 -7.89 -9.77
N ALA A 141 4.02 -8.52 -10.94
CA ALA A 141 4.34 -7.82 -12.19
C ALA A 141 3.27 -6.78 -12.54
N VAL A 142 1.99 -7.16 -12.47
CA VAL A 142 0.87 -6.25 -12.73
C VAL A 142 0.89 -5.06 -11.76
N VAL A 143 1.10 -5.30 -10.46
CA VAL A 143 1.09 -4.23 -9.45
C VAL A 143 2.27 -3.27 -9.66
N SER A 144 3.48 -3.79 -9.89
CA SER A 144 4.66 -2.95 -10.13
C SER A 144 4.58 -2.18 -11.45
N ILE A 145 4.13 -2.81 -12.55
CA ILE A 145 3.95 -2.13 -13.83
C ILE A 145 2.86 -1.07 -13.73
N ALA A 146 1.73 -1.37 -13.09
CA ALA A 146 0.66 -0.41 -12.87
C ALA A 146 1.16 0.81 -12.07
N ALA A 147 2.05 0.62 -11.10
CA ALA A 147 2.66 1.72 -10.35
C ALA A 147 3.52 2.63 -11.20
N VAL A 148 4.39 2.07 -12.04
CA VAL A 148 5.20 2.84 -12.97
C VAL A 148 4.32 3.59 -13.97
N VAL A 149 3.36 2.90 -14.59
CA VAL A 149 2.49 3.48 -15.62
C VAL A 149 1.63 4.59 -15.03
N TYR A 150 0.99 4.38 -13.88
CA TYR A 150 0.15 5.39 -13.26
C TYR A 150 0.95 6.64 -12.87
N LEU A 151 2.10 6.48 -12.22
CA LEU A 151 2.92 7.63 -11.82
C LEU A 151 3.50 8.36 -13.02
N TRP A 152 3.89 7.63 -14.08
CA TRP A 152 4.32 8.24 -15.32
C TRP A 152 3.20 9.05 -15.98
N LEU A 153 2.00 8.48 -16.12
CA LEU A 153 0.82 9.18 -16.68
C LEU A 153 0.47 10.43 -15.87
N ASN A 154 0.54 10.35 -14.55
CA ASN A 154 0.29 11.49 -13.66
C ASN A 154 1.37 12.58 -13.84
N LEU A 155 2.64 12.19 -13.94
CA LEU A 155 3.77 13.10 -14.15
C LEU A 155 3.70 13.85 -15.48
N VAL A 156 3.35 13.16 -16.58
CA VAL A 156 3.24 13.80 -17.90
C VAL A 156 1.89 14.49 -18.14
N GLY A 157 0.98 14.45 -17.15
CA GLY A 157 -0.37 15.03 -17.28
C GLY A 157 -1.27 14.31 -18.27
N ALA A 158 -0.98 13.04 -18.60
CA ALA A 158 -1.74 12.20 -19.52
C ALA A 158 -2.83 11.36 -18.83
N ASP A 159 -3.11 11.65 -17.55
CA ASP A 159 -4.24 11.05 -16.83
C ASP A 159 -5.56 11.51 -17.48
N PRO A 160 -6.51 10.62 -17.81
CA PRO A 160 -7.68 10.99 -18.59
C PRO A 160 -8.49 12.12 -17.94
N GLN A 161 -8.74 13.18 -18.71
CA GLN A 161 -9.48 14.35 -18.23
C GLN A 161 -10.88 13.94 -17.74
N GLY A 162 -11.24 14.40 -16.54
CA GLY A 162 -12.50 14.03 -15.88
C GLY A 162 -12.51 12.69 -15.16
N PHE A 163 -11.45 11.87 -15.27
CA PHE A 163 -11.35 10.54 -14.61
C PHE A 163 -10.17 10.38 -13.66
N ARG A 164 -9.37 11.43 -13.44
CA ARG A 164 -8.19 11.40 -12.56
C ARG A 164 -8.48 10.87 -11.14
N GLY A 165 -9.68 11.14 -10.62
CA GLY A 165 -10.13 10.63 -9.32
C GLY A 165 -10.36 9.12 -9.31
N LEU A 166 -10.90 8.59 -10.42
CA LEU A 166 -11.11 7.16 -10.63
C LEU A 166 -9.78 6.44 -10.83
N THR A 167 -8.90 6.95 -11.69
CA THR A 167 -7.58 6.34 -11.97
C THR A 167 -6.71 6.30 -10.72
N GLN A 168 -6.70 7.37 -9.91
CA GLN A 168 -6.01 7.38 -8.62
C GLN A 168 -6.54 6.29 -7.66
N ARG A 169 -7.87 6.13 -7.55
CA ARG A 169 -8.47 5.12 -6.66
C ARG A 169 -8.22 3.71 -7.14
N LEU A 170 -8.32 3.47 -8.45
CA LEU A 170 -7.99 2.19 -9.06
C LEU A 170 -6.54 1.83 -8.78
N PHE A 171 -5.62 2.77 -9.02
CA PHE A 171 -4.20 2.55 -8.74
C PHE A 171 -3.92 2.32 -7.26
N SER A 172 -4.48 3.16 -6.38
CA SER A 172 -4.34 2.99 -4.92
C SER A 172 -4.85 1.62 -4.46
N SER A 173 -5.91 1.12 -5.11
CA SER A 173 -6.46 -0.21 -4.84
C SER A 173 -5.53 -1.32 -5.32
N ILE A 174 -4.97 -1.21 -6.53
CA ILE A 174 -3.97 -2.15 -7.08
C ILE A 174 -2.73 -2.20 -6.18
N ASN A 175 -2.22 -1.05 -5.75
CA ASN A 175 -1.06 -0.99 -4.86
C ASN A 175 -1.35 -1.65 -3.50
N SER A 176 -2.57 -1.46 -2.96
CA SER A 176 -3.00 -2.07 -1.70
C SER A 176 -3.37 -3.56 -1.83
N LEU A 177 -3.65 -4.03 -3.06
CA LEU A 177 -4.00 -5.41 -3.35
C LEU A 177 -2.83 -6.36 -3.10
N TRP A 178 -1.60 -5.94 -3.34
CA TRP A 178 -0.43 -6.81 -3.15
C TRP A 178 -0.24 -7.20 -1.67
N PRO A 179 -0.18 -6.27 -0.71
CA PRO A 179 -0.14 -6.60 0.72
C PRO A 179 -1.32 -7.44 1.18
N PHE A 180 -2.51 -7.17 0.64
CA PHE A 180 -3.72 -7.94 0.93
C PHE A 180 -3.57 -9.42 0.53
N LEU A 181 -3.15 -9.69 -0.71
CA LEU A 181 -3.00 -11.05 -1.21
C LEU A 181 -1.87 -11.80 -0.52
N VAL A 182 -0.75 -11.13 -0.23
CA VAL A 182 0.37 -11.73 0.50
C VAL A 182 -0.01 -12.03 1.95
N ALA A 183 -0.70 -11.12 2.63
CA ALA A 183 -1.23 -11.36 3.96
C ALA A 183 -2.17 -12.58 3.97
N LEU A 184 -3.12 -12.67 3.03
CA LEU A 184 -4.01 -13.83 2.92
C LEU A 184 -3.24 -15.13 2.67
N TYR A 185 -2.25 -15.11 1.78
CA TYR A 185 -1.42 -16.27 1.49
C TYR A 185 -0.67 -16.77 2.74
N LEU A 186 -0.06 -15.84 3.49
CA LEU A 186 0.69 -16.16 4.70
C LEU A 186 -0.20 -16.60 5.87
N LEU A 187 -1.39 -16.00 5.99
CA LEU A 187 -2.37 -16.41 7.00
C LEU A 187 -2.90 -17.82 6.73
N ARG A 188 -3.11 -18.19 5.46
CA ARG A 188 -3.61 -19.51 5.04
C ARG A 188 -2.55 -20.60 5.14
N ASN A 189 -1.35 -20.36 4.62
CA ASN A 189 -0.29 -21.38 4.53
C ASN A 189 0.67 -21.38 5.73
N GLY A 190 0.53 -20.42 6.64
CA GLY A 190 1.39 -20.23 7.79
C GLY A 190 2.80 -19.72 7.43
N PRO A 191 3.60 -19.29 8.42
CA PRO A 191 4.97 -18.83 8.18
C PRO A 191 5.90 -19.90 7.61
N ASN A 192 5.55 -21.18 7.73
CA ASN A 192 6.33 -22.25 7.11
C ASN A 192 6.31 -22.19 5.59
N ALA A 193 5.30 -21.58 4.96
CA ALA A 193 5.30 -21.31 3.52
C ALA A 193 6.43 -20.35 3.07
N LEU A 194 7.01 -19.60 4.02
CA LEU A 194 8.21 -18.77 3.81
C LEU A 194 9.52 -19.51 4.13
N ARG A 195 9.42 -20.70 4.74
CA ARG A 195 10.56 -21.49 5.24
C ARG A 195 10.85 -22.75 4.43
N THR A 196 9.87 -23.33 3.72
CA THR A 196 10.02 -24.57 2.91
C THR A 196 10.67 -24.25 1.54
N GLN A 197 11.80 -24.83 1.07
CA GLN A 197 12.57 -26.04 1.42
C GLN A 197 14.11 -25.84 1.14
N PRO A 198 14.93 -26.92 1.16
CA PRO A 198 15.86 -27.32 2.20
C PRO A 198 17.21 -26.60 2.13
N GLU A 199 17.98 -26.66 3.22
CA GLU A 199 19.43 -26.50 3.15
C GLU A 199 19.97 -27.50 2.13
N GLN A 200 20.30 -27.05 0.92
CA GLN A 200 21.29 -27.76 0.12
C GLN A 200 22.61 -27.60 0.90
N ARG A 201 22.89 -28.58 1.75
CA ARG A 201 24.23 -28.85 2.24
C ARG A 201 25.08 -29.09 1.00
N LEU A 202 25.88 -28.10 0.66
CA LEU A 202 27.11 -28.29 -0.11
C LEU A 202 28.18 -28.83 0.82
#